data_AF-A0A497CQJ7-F1
#
_entry.id   AF-A0A497CQJ7-F1
#
_cell.length_a   1.000
_cell.length_b   1.000
_cell.length_c   1.000
_cell.angle_alpha   90.00
_cell.angle_beta   90.00
_cell.angle_gamma   90.00
#
_symmetry.space_group_name_H-M   'P 1'
#
loop_
_entity.id
_entity.type
_entity.pdbx_description
1 polymer ?
#
loop_
_entity_poly.entity_id
_entity_poly.type
_entity_poly.pdbx_seq_one_letter_code
_entity_poly.pdbx_strand_id
1 'polypeptide(L)'
;KWYFELENKYPNMKCHEYIIMPNHFHCIIEITNVHASDAHAGTSLRGRPENDGRAEPSYGSNNKKYGASLFDIMDWFKTMTTNEYIRDVKNKNWPRFDKRLWQLRYWDHIIRNQNDHTRISNYIINNPANWDGDKLKNNSGKINRKPSERQIQGI
;
A
#
# COMPACT_ATOMS: atom_id res chain seq x y z
N LYS A 1 8.71 12.05 3.35
CA LYS A 1 7.79 13.01 4.03
C LYS A 1 6.63 12.29 4.69
N TRP A 2 5.56 11.92 3.97
CA TRP A 2 4.34 11.34 4.58
C TRP A 2 4.53 10.06 5.37
N TYR A 3 5.58 9.28 5.06
CA TYR A 3 5.85 8.05 5.79
C TYR A 3 6.16 8.31 7.27
N PHE A 4 7.00 9.30 7.60
CA PHE A 4 7.26 9.65 8.99
C PHE A 4 6.13 10.48 9.62
N GLU A 5 5.33 11.20 8.82
CA GLU A 5 4.11 11.86 9.31
C GLU A 5 3.07 10.88 9.85
N LEU A 6 3.18 9.61 9.50
CA LEU A 6 2.34 8.59 10.07
C LEU A 6 2.50 8.49 11.60
N GLU A 7 3.70 8.69 12.16
CA GLU A 7 3.90 8.67 13.62
C GLU A 7 3.18 9.84 14.31
N ASN A 8 3.11 10.99 13.65
CA ASN A 8 2.36 12.15 14.14
C ASN A 8 0.85 11.87 14.11
N LYS A 9 0.37 11.18 13.09
CA LYS A 9 -1.04 10.85 12.94
C LYS A 9 -1.48 9.70 13.85
N TYR A 10 -0.66 8.68 13.99
CA TYR A 10 -0.95 7.45 14.73
C TYR A 10 0.08 7.27 15.85
N PRO A 11 -0.23 7.75 17.09
CA PRO A 11 0.73 7.75 18.20
C PRO A 11 1.24 6.36 18.61
N ASN A 12 0.45 5.33 18.32
CA ASN A 12 0.71 3.92 18.61
C ASN A 12 1.45 3.22 17.46
N MET A 13 2.23 3.97 16.69
CA MET A 13 2.96 3.43 15.56
C MET A 13 4.37 4.01 15.47
N LYS A 14 5.30 3.18 15.03
CA LYS A 14 6.68 3.53 14.72
C LYS A 14 7.01 3.14 13.28
N CYS A 15 7.68 4.04 12.59
CA CYS A 15 8.13 3.86 11.22
C CYS A 15 9.60 3.46 11.24
N HIS A 16 9.90 2.29 10.68
CA HIS A 16 11.25 1.76 10.55
C HIS A 16 11.72 1.89 9.11
N GLU A 17 12.60 1.00 8.65
CA GLU A 17 13.21 1.07 7.32
C GLU A 17 12.18 1.05 6.21
N TYR A 18 12.45 1.84 5.16
CA TYR A 18 11.62 1.89 3.97
C TYR A 18 12.49 2.10 2.73
N ILE A 19 11.95 1.72 1.58
CA ILE A 19 12.56 1.99 0.28
C ILE A 19 11.49 2.31 -0.75
N ILE A 20 11.82 3.22 -1.67
CA ILE A 20 11.00 3.55 -2.82
C ILE A 20 11.74 3.01 -4.05
N MET A 21 11.05 2.19 -4.83
CA MET A 21 11.50 1.77 -6.17
C MET A 21 10.56 2.35 -7.23
N PRO A 22 10.93 2.33 -8.52
CA PRO A 22 10.10 2.93 -9.57
C PRO A 22 8.66 2.40 -9.63
N ASN A 23 8.40 1.17 -9.17
CA ASN A 23 7.07 0.55 -9.22
C ASN A 23 6.47 0.19 -7.85
N HIS A 24 7.22 0.31 -6.76
CA HIS A 24 6.76 -0.13 -5.44
C HIS A 24 7.37 0.68 -4.31
N PHE A 25 6.79 0.47 -3.12
CA PHE A 25 7.26 1.03 -1.87
C PHE A 25 7.20 -0.10 -0.85
N HIS A 26 8.32 -0.36 -0.17
CA HIS A 26 8.34 -1.25 1.00
C HIS A 26 8.65 -0.43 2.24
N CYS A 27 8.04 -0.82 3.34
CA CYS A 27 8.31 -0.26 4.65
C CYS A 27 8.11 -1.30 5.75
N ILE A 28 8.75 -1.07 6.88
CA ILE A 28 8.50 -1.77 8.13
C ILE A 28 7.78 -0.79 9.06
N ILE A 29 6.59 -1.18 9.51
CA ILE A 29 5.86 -0.45 10.53
C ILE A 29 5.71 -1.31 11.77
N GLU A 30 5.83 -0.71 12.93
CA GLU A 30 5.59 -1.34 14.22
C GLU A 30 4.38 -0.67 14.85
N ILE A 31 3.36 -1.44 15.20
CA ILE A 31 2.18 -0.94 15.90
C ILE A 31 2.37 -1.27 17.38
N THR A 32 2.70 -0.25 18.18
CA THR A 32 2.93 -0.35 19.62
C THR A 32 1.61 -0.11 20.36
N ASN A 33 1.38 -0.75 21.51
CA ASN A 33 0.09 -0.69 22.23
C ASN A 33 -1.12 -1.23 21.45
N VAL A 34 -1.16 -2.54 21.29
CA VAL A 34 -2.45 -3.26 21.34
C VAL A 34 -2.79 -3.45 22.82
N HIS A 35 -3.76 -2.69 23.35
CA HIS A 35 -4.55 -3.27 24.44
C HIS A 35 -5.07 -4.61 23.90
N ALA A 36 -4.85 -5.71 24.62
CA ALA A 36 -5.12 -7.06 24.10
C ALA A 36 -6.58 -7.26 23.63
N SER A 37 -7.49 -6.36 24.00
CA SER A 37 -8.88 -6.30 23.52
C SER A 37 -9.06 -5.74 22.11
N ASP A 38 -8.07 -5.01 21.57
CA ASP A 38 -8.18 -4.25 20.31
C ASP A 38 -7.34 -4.86 19.17
N ALA A 39 -6.70 -6.00 19.41
CA ALA A 39 -5.97 -6.76 18.40
C ALA A 39 -6.93 -7.35 17.35
N HIS A 40 -7.47 -6.50 16.49
CA HIS A 40 -8.20 -6.90 15.29
C HIS A 40 -7.20 -7.39 14.24
N ALA A 41 -6.60 -8.56 14.50
CA ALA A 41 -5.98 -9.37 13.47
C ALA A 41 -7.10 -9.99 12.63
N GLY A 42 -7.62 -9.22 11.68
CA GLY A 42 -8.58 -9.69 10.70
C GLY A 42 -9.89 -8.92 10.74
N THR A 43 -10.11 -8.18 9.65
CA THR A 43 -11.38 -7.60 9.23
C THR A 43 -11.94 -6.48 10.11
N SER A 44 -12.02 -5.27 9.56
CA SER A 44 -13.05 -4.33 9.99
C SER A 44 -14.39 -5.06 9.86
N LEU A 45 -15.18 -5.10 10.94
CA LEU A 45 -16.59 -5.45 10.88
C LEU A 45 -17.23 -4.52 9.84
N ARG A 46 -17.38 -4.99 8.60
CA ARG A 46 -18.32 -4.41 7.64
C ARG A 46 -19.71 -4.75 8.18
N GLY A 47 -20.15 -4.01 9.19
CA GLY A 47 -21.57 -3.81 9.42
C GLY A 47 -22.13 -3.29 8.10
N ARG A 48 -22.89 -4.14 7.43
CA ARG A 48 -23.64 -3.83 6.22
C ARG A 48 -24.46 -2.57 6.50
N PRO A 49 -24.19 -1.41 5.86
CA PRO A 49 -25.23 -0.43 5.73
C PRO A 49 -26.21 -1.02 4.73
N GLU A 50 -27.41 -1.35 5.19
CA GLU A 50 -28.55 -1.46 4.29
C GLU A 50 -28.76 -0.06 3.70
N ASN A 51 -28.21 0.15 2.51
CA ASN A 51 -28.68 1.14 1.52
C ASN A 51 -27.82 0.99 0.24
N ASP A 52 -28.32 0.15 -0.65
CA ASP A 52 -28.65 0.49 -2.04
C ASP A 52 -27.75 1.52 -2.74
N GLY A 53 -26.95 1.04 -3.71
CA GLY A 53 -26.41 1.85 -4.80
C GLY A 53 -24.97 2.33 -4.64
N ARG A 54 -24.03 1.53 -5.17
CA ARG A 54 -22.66 1.93 -5.57
C ARG A 54 -21.87 2.72 -4.52
N ALA A 55 -21.42 2.05 -3.47
CA ALA A 55 -20.39 2.57 -2.58
C ALA A 55 -19.04 2.66 -3.33
N GLU A 56 -18.70 3.84 -3.84
CA GLU A 56 -17.33 4.20 -4.18
C GLU A 56 -16.44 4.00 -2.93
N PRO A 57 -15.22 3.46 -3.07
CA PRO A 57 -14.30 3.38 -1.95
C PRO A 57 -13.97 4.81 -1.48
N SER A 58 -14.59 5.26 -0.40
CA SER A 58 -14.28 6.54 0.23
C SER A 58 -12.93 6.42 0.95
N TYR A 59 -11.86 6.62 0.18
CA TYR A 59 -10.50 6.80 0.70
C TYR A 59 -10.51 8.02 1.64
N GLY A 60 -10.13 7.83 2.91
CA GLY A 60 -9.99 8.89 3.91
C GLY A 60 -11.12 9.07 4.93
N SER A 61 -12.14 8.20 4.96
CA SER A 61 -13.28 8.38 5.88
C SER A 61 -13.02 7.98 7.34
N ASN A 62 -11.90 7.33 7.65
CA ASN A 62 -11.63 6.82 9.00
C ASN A 62 -10.57 7.70 9.69
N ASN A 63 -10.98 8.84 10.23
CA ASN A 63 -10.15 9.74 11.06
C ASN A 63 -9.85 9.15 12.45
N LYS A 64 -9.63 7.83 12.55
CA LYS A 64 -9.25 7.17 13.79
C LYS A 64 -7.83 7.58 14.13
N LYS A 65 -7.65 8.30 15.24
CA LYS A 65 -6.31 8.61 15.79
C LYS A 65 -5.77 7.44 16.63
N TYR A 66 -6.68 6.72 17.30
CA TYR A 66 -6.39 5.55 18.14
C TYR A 66 -7.17 4.34 17.62
N GLY A 67 -6.66 3.12 17.86
CA GLY A 67 -7.29 1.89 17.38
C GLY A 67 -7.44 1.82 15.85
N ALA A 68 -6.53 2.47 15.12
CA ALA A 68 -6.50 2.43 13.67
C ALA A 68 -6.01 1.05 13.21
N SER A 69 -6.75 0.44 12.29
CA SER A 69 -6.30 -0.80 11.65
C SER A 69 -5.16 -0.52 10.66
N LEU A 70 -4.40 -1.54 10.28
CA LEU A 70 -3.42 -1.44 9.20
C LEU A 70 -4.03 -0.88 7.91
N PHE A 71 -5.30 -1.23 7.65
CA PHE A 71 -6.04 -0.69 6.52
C PHE A 71 -6.22 0.83 6.62
N ASP A 72 -6.64 1.35 7.77
CA ASP A 72 -6.83 2.80 7.99
C ASP A 72 -5.51 3.57 7.82
N ILE A 73 -4.42 3.00 8.32
CA ILE A 73 -3.06 3.54 8.20
C ILE A 73 -2.66 3.65 6.72
N MET A 74 -2.80 2.55 5.97
CA MET A 74 -2.42 2.50 4.55
C MET A 74 -3.34 3.33 3.66
N ASP A 75 -4.64 3.38 3.98
CA ASP A 75 -5.63 4.20 3.29
C ASP A 75 -5.26 5.69 3.37
N TRP A 76 -4.94 6.16 4.58
CA TRP A 76 -4.49 7.54 4.77
C TRP A 76 -3.15 7.80 4.07
N PHE A 77 -2.17 6.90 4.20
CA PHE A 77 -0.86 7.07 3.55
C PHE A 77 -0.98 7.18 2.03
N LYS A 78 -1.74 6.28 1.38
CA LYS A 78 -1.99 6.30 -0.06
C LYS A 78 -2.74 7.58 -0.48
N THR A 79 -3.69 8.03 0.33
CA THR A 79 -4.42 9.29 0.09
C THR A 79 -3.48 10.50 0.12
N MET A 80 -2.68 10.65 1.18
CA MET A 80 -1.82 11.83 1.35
C MET A 80 -0.73 11.91 0.28
N THR A 81 -0.11 10.78 -0.03
CA THR A 81 0.91 10.70 -1.09
C THR A 81 0.30 10.99 -2.47
N THR A 82 -0.89 10.47 -2.76
CA THR A 82 -1.61 10.77 -4.01
C THR A 82 -1.96 12.26 -4.11
N ASN A 83 -2.45 12.86 -3.02
CA ASN A 83 -2.78 14.28 -2.99
C ASN A 83 -1.56 15.17 -3.21
N GLU A 84 -0.42 14.84 -2.59
CA GLU A 84 0.84 15.57 -2.83
C GLU A 84 1.32 15.40 -4.27
N TYR A 85 1.27 14.18 -4.82
CA TYR A 85 1.63 13.94 -6.22
C TYR A 85 0.76 14.77 -7.18
N ILE A 86 -0.57 14.80 -6.97
CA ILE A 86 -1.49 15.59 -7.80
C ILE A 86 -1.16 17.09 -7.74
N ARG A 87 -0.77 17.60 -6.56
CA ARG A 87 -0.33 19.00 -6.42
C ARG A 87 0.95 19.25 -7.22
N ASP A 88 1.90 18.33 -7.18
CA ASP A 88 3.17 18.46 -7.88
C ASP A 88 3.02 18.30 -9.41
N VAL A 89 2.06 17.51 -9.89
CA VAL A 89 1.65 17.50 -11.30
C VAL A 89 1.17 18.89 -11.75
N LYS A 90 0.40 19.58 -10.92
CA LYS A 90 -0.15 20.91 -11.25
C LYS A 90 0.89 22.03 -11.14
N ASN A 91 1.74 21.97 -10.13
CA ASN A 91 2.61 23.08 -9.74
C ASN A 91 4.07 22.93 -10.22
N LYS A 92 4.52 21.69 -10.46
CA LYS A 92 5.92 21.37 -10.79
C LYS A 92 6.06 20.59 -12.10
N ASN A 93 4.98 20.48 -12.88
CA ASN A 93 4.95 19.81 -14.18
C ASN A 93 5.40 18.34 -14.12
N TRP A 94 5.08 17.62 -13.04
CA TRP A 94 5.31 16.18 -12.96
C TRP A 94 4.44 15.40 -13.96
N PRO A 95 4.90 14.24 -14.44
CA PRO A 95 4.12 13.40 -15.33
C PRO A 95 2.81 12.96 -14.65
N ARG A 96 1.72 12.88 -15.43
CA ARG A 96 0.45 12.34 -14.95
C ARG A 96 0.53 10.82 -14.87
N PHE A 97 -0.10 10.23 -13.88
CA PHE A 97 -0.35 8.78 -13.83
C PHE A 97 -1.72 8.45 -14.43
N ASP A 98 -1.87 7.27 -15.03
CA ASP A 98 -3.16 6.81 -15.55
C ASP A 98 -4.02 6.25 -14.42
N LYS A 99 -5.23 6.78 -14.25
CA LYS A 99 -6.27 6.36 -13.29
C LYS A 99 -5.88 6.37 -11.80
N ARG A 100 -4.93 5.54 -11.37
CA ARG A 100 -4.58 5.32 -9.95
C ARG A 100 -3.07 5.26 -9.75
N LEU A 101 -2.58 6.02 -8.77
CA LEU A 101 -1.16 6.01 -8.39
C LEU A 101 -0.80 4.71 -7.63
N TRP A 102 -1.68 4.24 -6.76
CA TRP A 102 -1.47 3.05 -5.94
C TRP A 102 -2.36 1.89 -6.38
N GLN A 103 -1.84 0.67 -6.28
CA GLN A 103 -2.65 -0.54 -6.30
C GLN A 103 -3.59 -0.59 -5.09
N LEU A 104 -4.78 -1.19 -5.25
CA LEU A 104 -5.79 -1.26 -4.18
C LEU A 104 -5.26 -2.06 -2.98
N ARG A 105 -4.77 -3.28 -3.25
CA ARG A 105 -4.22 -4.18 -2.25
C ARG A 105 -2.74 -3.88 -2.02
N TYR A 106 -2.23 -4.35 -0.90
CA TYR A 106 -0.80 -4.37 -0.57
C TYR A 106 -0.44 -5.77 -0.07
N TRP A 107 0.85 -6.08 -0.08
CA TRP A 107 1.37 -7.27 0.56
C TRP A 107 1.87 -6.88 1.95
N ASP A 108 1.41 -7.61 2.96
CA ASP A 108 1.82 -7.47 4.35
C ASP A 108 2.41 -8.78 4.86
N HIS A 109 3.37 -8.66 5.78
CA HIS A 109 3.99 -9.80 6.46
C HIS A 109 4.26 -9.43 7.91
N ILE A 110 3.82 -10.29 8.83
CA ILE A 110 4.01 -10.08 10.27
C ILE A 110 5.40 -10.55 10.66
N ILE A 111 6.23 -9.61 11.08
CA ILE A 111 7.57 -9.87 11.60
C ILE A 111 7.44 -10.34 13.05
N ARG A 112 7.82 -11.59 13.33
CA ARG A 112 7.58 -12.25 14.64
C ARG A 112 8.79 -12.35 15.55
N ASN A 113 10.00 -12.16 15.02
CA ASN A 113 11.24 -12.29 15.78
C ASN A 113 12.37 -11.49 15.13
N GLN A 114 13.49 -11.37 15.86
CA GLN A 114 14.64 -10.59 15.44
C GLN A 114 15.27 -11.09 14.14
N ASN A 115 15.36 -12.42 13.93
CA ASN A 115 15.93 -12.98 12.70
C ASN A 115 15.08 -12.61 11.48
N ASP A 116 13.75 -12.65 11.62
CA ASP A 116 12.83 -12.24 10.58
C ASP A 116 12.93 -10.73 10.30
N HIS A 117 13.04 -9.92 11.36
CA HIS A 117 13.28 -8.48 11.25
C HIS A 117 14.54 -8.17 10.47
N THR A 118 15.67 -8.77 10.86
CA THR A 118 16.96 -8.57 10.18
C THR A 118 16.89 -9.01 8.72
N ARG A 119 16.25 -10.14 8.42
CA ARG A 119 16.09 -10.63 7.04
C ARG A 119 15.28 -9.64 6.18
N ILE A 120 14.17 -9.13 6.69
CA ILE A 120 13.28 -8.23 5.95
C ILE A 120 13.90 -6.83 5.82
N SER A 121 14.48 -6.30 6.89
CA SER A 121 15.23 -5.02 6.84
C SER A 121 16.38 -5.11 5.83
N ASN A 122 17.17 -6.19 5.86
CA ASN A 122 18.22 -6.42 4.85
C ASN A 122 17.66 -6.53 3.44
N TYR A 123 16.52 -7.21 3.24
CA TYR A 123 15.88 -7.26 1.92
C TYR A 123 15.48 -5.87 1.43
N ILE A 124 14.83 -5.06 2.27
CA ILE A 124 14.38 -3.70 1.93
C ILE A 124 15.57 -2.80 1.58
N ILE A 125 16.62 -2.81 2.41
CA ILE A 125 17.81 -1.98 2.23
C ILE A 125 18.58 -2.37 0.96
N ASN A 126 18.70 -3.67 0.67
CA ASN A 126 19.47 -4.15 -0.47
C ASN A 126 18.65 -4.25 -1.77
N ASN A 127 17.35 -4.01 -1.73
CA ASN A 127 16.48 -4.11 -2.91
C ASN A 127 16.93 -3.22 -4.08
N PRO A 128 17.35 -1.95 -3.87
CA PRO A 128 17.84 -1.12 -4.96
C PRO A 128 19.02 -1.73 -5.72
N ALA A 129 19.95 -2.36 -5.01
CA ALA A 129 21.13 -2.99 -5.60
C ALA A 129 20.80 -4.29 -6.34
N ASN A 130 19.75 -4.99 -5.91
CA ASN A 130 19.31 -6.26 -6.50
C ASN A 130 18.21 -6.09 -7.56
N TRP A 131 17.84 -4.84 -7.87
CA TRP A 131 16.71 -4.50 -8.73
C TRP A 131 16.80 -5.13 -10.12
N ASP A 132 18.00 -5.14 -10.71
CA ASP A 132 18.18 -5.62 -12.08
C ASP A 132 17.97 -7.12 -12.26
N GLY A 133 18.10 -7.90 -11.18
CA GLY A 133 17.86 -9.34 -11.15
C GLY A 133 16.50 -9.76 -10.55
N ASP A 134 15.65 -8.82 -10.13
CA ASP A 134 14.40 -9.15 -9.43
C ASP A 134 13.34 -9.69 -10.40
N LYS A 135 12.76 -10.85 -10.06
CA LYS A 135 11.67 -11.50 -10.80
C LYS A 135 10.40 -10.63 -10.82
N LEU A 136 10.21 -9.73 -9.85
CA LEU A 136 9.08 -8.81 -9.79
C LEU A 136 9.20 -7.62 -10.76
N LYS A 137 10.41 -7.35 -11.32
CA LYS A 137 10.66 -6.30 -12.32
C LYS A 137 9.76 -6.44 -13.56
N ASN A 138 9.44 -7.68 -13.96
CA ASN A 138 8.72 -7.98 -15.20
C ASN A 138 7.19 -8.16 -15.04
N ASN A 139 6.63 -8.08 -13.82
CA ASN A 139 5.20 -8.31 -13.58
C ASN A 139 4.33 -7.04 -13.66
N SER A 140 4.94 -5.88 -13.93
CA SER A 140 4.24 -4.60 -14.14
C SER A 140 3.54 -4.48 -15.50
N GLY A 141 3.76 -5.41 -16.45
CA GLY A 141 3.27 -5.33 -17.82
C GLY A 141 2.20 -6.34 -18.26
N LYS A 142 1.74 -7.26 -17.40
CA LYS A 142 0.76 -8.29 -17.76
C LYS A 142 -0.59 -8.09 -17.07
N ILE A 143 -1.21 -6.93 -17.28
CA ILE A 143 -2.64 -6.75 -17.04
C ILE A 143 -3.26 -6.32 -18.37
N ASN A 144 -4.12 -7.19 -18.92
CA ASN A 144 -4.87 -7.06 -20.18
C ASN A 144 -4.11 -7.26 -21.51
N ARG A 145 -3.86 -8.52 -21.87
CA ARG A 145 -4.14 -8.96 -23.25
C ARG A 145 -5.26 -9.99 -23.16
N LYS A 146 -6.43 -9.65 -23.71
CA LYS A 146 -7.52 -10.61 -23.92
C LYS A 146 -6.97 -11.82 -24.69
N PRO A 147 -7.48 -13.05 -24.48
CA PRO A 147 -7.13 -14.16 -25.34
C PRO A 147 -7.58 -13.81 -26.76
N SER A 148 -6.64 -13.85 -27.71
CA SER A 148 -6.91 -13.64 -29.13
C SER A 148 -8.02 -14.59 -29.58
N GLU A 149 -9.05 -14.01 -30.20
CA GLU A 149 -10.11 -14.72 -30.88
C GLU A 149 -9.51 -15.77 -31.82
N ARG A 150 -10.08 -16.98 -31.77
CA ARG A 150 -9.84 -18.03 -32.75
C ARG A 150 -10.16 -17.46 -34.13
N GLN A 151 -9.14 -17.28 -34.98
CA GLN A 151 -9.39 -17.27 -36.42
C GLN A 151 -9.67 -18.70 -36.85
N ILE A 152 -10.95 -18.95 -37.14
CA ILE A 152 -11.39 -20.01 -38.03
C ILE A 152 -11.07 -19.55 -39.45
N GLN A 153 -10.23 -20.32 -40.14
CA GLN A 153 -10.09 -20.49 -41.60
C GLN A 153 -9.08 -21.66 -41.71
N GLY A 154 -9.42 -22.85 -42.19
CA GLY A 154 -10.27 -23.22 -43.31
C GLY A 154 -9.38 -23.98 -44.29
N ILE A 155 -9.41 -25.31 -44.23
CA ILE A 155 -9.27 -26.25 -45.35
C ILE A 155 -10.27 -27.37 -45.08
#